data_AF-A0A4Q1W1Z6-F1
#
_entry.id   AF-A0A4Q1W1Z6-F1
#
_cell.length_a   1.000
_cell.length_b   1.000
_cell.length_c   1.000
_cell.angle_alpha   90.00
_cell.angle_beta   90.00
_cell.angle_gamma   90.00
#
_symmetry.space_group_name_H-M   'P 1'
#
loop_
_entity.id
_entity.type
_entity.pdbx_description
1 polymer ?
#
loop_
_entity_poly.entity_id
_entity_poly.type
_entity_poly.pdbx_seq_one_letter_code
_entity_poly.pdbx_strand_id
1 'polypeptide(L)'
;MIEARSGNPELDRALAQTLGRLSQLFDVLPAFAYYQDGSQPNALATPEPRLQRADGTVLFGLNMLQQLLTRPEHPDASVVAVCAHEFGHIVSYKTGLIDRLMQDNNPFRAEQFADYMAGYYAGFKKLERNDFPAVAFATTQRSFGGVTRGTHGTSEERGSAVIEGFKSIYERKLSAPDAIDAAFQFSMSRQ
;
A
#
# COMPACT_ATOMS: atom_id res chain seq x y z
N MET A 1 3.21 -15.59 -15.40
CA MET A 1 4.63 -15.86 -15.09
C MET A 1 5.05 -14.90 -13.99
N ILE A 2 5.79 -15.35 -12.97
CA ILE A 2 6.32 -14.50 -11.90
C ILE A 2 7.79 -14.19 -12.26
N GLU A 3 8.18 -12.93 -12.09
CA GLU A 3 9.50 -12.42 -12.44
C GLU A 3 10.14 -11.73 -11.22
N ALA A 4 11.44 -11.90 -11.03
CA ALA A 4 12.15 -11.28 -9.90
C ALA A 4 12.56 -9.82 -10.16
N ARG A 5 12.40 -9.33 -11.39
CA ARG A 5 12.94 -8.05 -11.85
C ARG A 5 11.95 -7.35 -12.78
N SER A 6 11.96 -6.03 -12.82
CA SER A 6 11.14 -5.22 -13.73
C SER A 6 11.71 -5.13 -15.16
N GLY A 7 12.98 -5.50 -15.34
CA GLY A 7 13.76 -5.24 -16.56
C GLY A 7 14.57 -3.95 -16.50
N ASN A 8 14.43 -3.13 -15.45
CA ASN A 8 15.25 -1.95 -15.19
C ASN A 8 16.03 -2.11 -13.84
N PRO A 9 17.34 -2.38 -13.89
CA PRO A 9 18.14 -2.62 -12.67
C PRO A 9 18.22 -1.44 -11.69
N GLU A 10 18.16 -0.19 -12.18
CA GLU A 10 18.22 1.00 -11.32
C GLU A 10 16.91 1.16 -10.56
N LEU A 11 15.78 0.96 -11.26
CA LEU A 11 14.46 0.93 -10.64
C LEU A 11 14.35 -0.21 -9.62
N ASP A 12 14.78 -1.42 -9.97
CA ASP A 12 14.76 -2.57 -9.06
C ASP A 12 15.54 -2.28 -7.77
N ARG A 13 16.72 -1.66 -7.89
CA ARG A 13 17.55 -1.27 -6.74
C ARG A 13 16.88 -0.21 -5.87
N ALA A 14 16.34 0.86 -6.49
CA ALA A 14 15.67 1.92 -5.76
C ALA A 14 14.39 1.44 -5.06
N LEU A 15 13.64 0.56 -5.74
CA LEU A 15 12.45 -0.05 -5.16
C LEU A 15 12.82 -0.99 -4.01
N ALA A 16 13.84 -1.84 -4.16
CA ALA A 16 14.29 -2.74 -3.09
C ALA A 16 14.67 -1.98 -1.80
N GLN A 17 15.32 -0.82 -1.92
CA GLN A 17 15.59 0.04 -0.76
C GLN A 17 14.31 0.56 -0.10
N THR A 18 13.32 0.94 -0.91
CA THR A 18 12.02 1.40 -0.44
C THR A 18 11.22 0.29 0.24
N LEU A 19 11.20 -0.92 -0.34
CA LEU A 19 10.57 -2.09 0.26
C LEU A 19 11.23 -2.45 1.59
N GLY A 20 12.57 -2.36 1.68
CA GLY A 20 13.29 -2.55 2.94
C GLY A 20 12.88 -1.54 4.02
N ARG A 21 12.60 -0.28 3.65
CA ARG A 21 12.09 0.73 4.58
C ARG A 21 10.66 0.47 5.02
N LEU A 22 9.78 0.05 4.10
CA LEU A 22 8.42 -0.38 4.44
C LEU A 22 8.45 -1.57 5.41
N SER A 23 9.27 -2.58 5.12
CA SER A 23 9.48 -3.74 5.99
C SER A 23 9.91 -3.36 7.40
N GLN A 24 10.88 -2.45 7.51
CA GLN A 24 11.35 -1.96 8.82
C GLN A 24 10.29 -1.17 9.57
N LEU A 25 9.56 -0.28 8.87
CA LEU A 25 8.56 0.58 9.51
C LEU A 25 7.37 -0.23 10.03
N PHE A 26 6.91 -1.20 9.26
CA PHE A 26 5.72 -1.99 9.59
C PHE A 26 6.03 -3.32 10.29
N ASP A 27 7.32 -3.60 10.53
CA ASP A 27 7.78 -4.90 11.03
C ASP A 27 7.14 -6.06 10.23
N VAL A 28 7.31 -6.07 8.91
CA VAL A 28 6.86 -7.17 8.03
C VAL A 28 7.92 -7.53 7.01
N LEU A 29 7.97 -8.79 6.60
CA LEU A 29 8.89 -9.30 5.59
C LEU A 29 8.14 -10.08 4.51
N PRO A 30 7.40 -9.40 3.61
CA PRO A 30 6.79 -10.09 2.48
C PRO A 30 7.83 -10.47 1.43
N ALA A 31 7.58 -11.56 0.72
CA ALA A 31 8.18 -11.77 -0.59
C ALA A 31 7.66 -10.68 -1.55
N PHE A 32 8.50 -10.23 -2.48
CA PHE A 32 8.07 -9.31 -3.54
C PHE A 32 8.47 -9.88 -4.89
N ALA A 33 7.54 -9.89 -5.83
CA ALA A 33 7.83 -10.28 -7.21
C ALA A 33 6.94 -9.53 -8.19
N TYR A 34 7.41 -9.46 -9.43
CA TYR A 34 6.63 -8.95 -10.55
C TYR A 34 5.84 -10.08 -11.20
N TYR A 35 4.75 -9.73 -11.89
CA TYR A 35 4.05 -10.69 -12.74
C TYR A 35 3.43 -10.01 -13.97
N GLN A 36 3.15 -10.82 -14.97
CA GLN A 36 2.39 -10.41 -16.16
C GLN A 36 0.90 -10.36 -15.80
N ASP A 37 0.38 -9.16 -15.61
CA ASP A 37 -0.99 -8.82 -15.15
C ASP A 37 -2.01 -8.73 -16.30
N GLY A 38 -1.59 -8.99 -17.54
CA GLY A 38 -2.50 -9.04 -18.69
C GLY A 38 -3.15 -7.69 -18.98
N SER A 39 -4.40 -7.68 -19.45
CA SER A 39 -5.08 -6.45 -19.89
C SER A 39 -5.68 -5.60 -18.75
N GLN A 40 -5.59 -6.05 -17.50
CA GLN A 40 -6.10 -5.33 -16.34
C GLN A 40 -4.95 -5.08 -15.36
N PRO A 41 -4.28 -3.91 -15.46
CA PRO A 41 -3.14 -3.59 -14.61
C PRO A 41 -3.46 -3.73 -13.13
N ASN A 42 -2.68 -4.51 -12.38
CA ASN A 42 -2.99 -4.80 -10.98
C ASN A 42 -1.78 -5.13 -10.10
N ALA A 43 -1.89 -4.84 -8.80
CA ALA A 43 -1.02 -5.33 -7.75
C ALA A 43 -1.89 -6.03 -6.68
N LEU A 44 -1.31 -7.00 -5.97
CA LEU A 44 -2.03 -7.67 -4.89
C LEU A 44 -1.08 -8.25 -3.84
N ALA A 45 -1.57 -8.33 -2.62
CA ALA A 45 -0.96 -9.06 -1.53
C ALA A 45 -1.68 -10.40 -1.27
N THR A 46 -0.92 -11.41 -0.87
CA THR A 46 -1.47 -12.71 -0.44
C THR A 46 -0.83 -13.13 0.89
N PRO A 47 -1.54 -13.83 1.78
CA PRO A 47 -0.94 -14.41 2.99
C PRO A 47 -0.03 -15.61 2.66
N GLU A 48 -0.12 -16.17 1.46
CA GLU A 48 0.68 -17.32 1.03
C GLU A 48 2.17 -16.93 0.94
N PRO A 49 3.06 -17.55 1.74
CA PRO A 49 4.49 -17.31 1.62
C PRO A 49 5.01 -18.01 0.36
N ARG A 50 5.36 -17.23 -0.67
CA ARG A 50 5.98 -17.77 -1.90
C ARG A 50 7.51 -17.85 -1.81
N LEU A 51 8.07 -17.38 -0.70
CA LEU A 51 9.47 -17.55 -0.28
C LEU A 51 9.51 -18.00 1.19
N GLN A 52 10.56 -18.71 1.59
CA GLN A 52 10.71 -19.16 2.98
C GLN A 52 10.76 -17.97 3.96
N ARG A 53 10.03 -18.08 5.07
CA ARG A 53 10.00 -17.09 6.19
C ARG A 53 9.39 -15.73 5.84
N ALA A 54 8.55 -15.67 4.81
CA ALA A 54 7.83 -14.44 4.47
C ALA A 54 6.50 -14.32 5.23
N ASP A 55 6.12 -13.10 5.61
CA ASP A 55 4.80 -12.78 6.21
C ASP A 55 3.65 -12.80 5.18
N GLY A 56 3.97 -13.10 3.93
CA GLY A 56 3.07 -13.12 2.78
C GLY A 56 3.85 -12.80 1.50
N THR A 57 3.12 -12.47 0.43
CA THR A 57 3.71 -12.13 -0.87
C THR A 57 3.00 -10.92 -1.47
N VAL A 58 3.76 -9.94 -1.94
CA VAL A 58 3.30 -8.86 -2.81
C VAL A 58 3.65 -9.21 -4.25
N LEU A 59 2.64 -9.21 -5.12
CA LEU A 59 2.78 -9.40 -6.56
C LEU A 59 2.45 -8.09 -7.25
N PHE A 60 3.42 -7.54 -7.98
CA PHE A 60 3.29 -6.26 -8.66
C PHE A 60 3.21 -6.44 -10.18
N GLY A 61 2.13 -5.99 -10.79
CA GLY A 61 1.92 -6.12 -12.23
C GLY A 61 2.87 -5.28 -13.06
N LEU A 62 3.46 -5.86 -14.11
CA LEU A 62 4.37 -5.14 -15.00
C LEU A 62 3.65 -4.06 -15.82
N ASN A 63 2.41 -4.29 -16.26
CA ASN A 63 1.65 -3.26 -16.96
C ASN A 63 1.22 -2.15 -16.00
N MET A 64 0.88 -2.48 -14.76
CA MET A 64 0.64 -1.48 -13.71
C MET A 64 1.88 -0.63 -13.44
N LEU A 65 3.05 -1.26 -13.32
CA LEU A 65 4.31 -0.55 -13.13
C LEU A 65 4.56 0.44 -14.28
N GLN A 66 4.44 -0.02 -15.53
CA GLN A 66 4.61 0.84 -16.70
C GLN A 66 3.61 2.00 -16.68
N GLN A 67 2.33 1.74 -16.39
CA GLN A 67 1.30 2.77 -16.31
C GLN A 67 1.64 3.84 -15.25
N LEU A 68 2.07 3.43 -14.06
CA LEU A 68 2.46 4.36 -13.00
C LEU A 68 3.70 5.19 -13.39
N LEU A 69 4.66 4.59 -14.07
CA LEU A 69 5.87 5.27 -14.54
C LEU A 69 5.58 6.30 -15.64
N THR A 70 4.45 6.21 -16.34
CA THR A 70 4.01 7.23 -17.32
C THR A 70 3.30 8.42 -16.71
N ARG A 71 3.06 8.44 -15.39
CA ARG A 71 2.38 9.57 -14.74
C ARG A 71 3.23 10.85 -14.82
N PRO A 72 2.60 12.00 -15.10
CA PRO A 72 3.34 13.26 -15.25
C PRO A 72 3.92 13.77 -13.93
N GLU A 73 3.27 13.49 -12.80
CA GLU A 73 3.66 13.99 -11.49
C GLU A 73 4.10 12.82 -10.59
N HIS A 74 5.37 12.87 -10.16
CA HIS A 74 5.94 11.94 -9.18
C HIS A 74 5.63 10.44 -9.44
N PRO A 75 6.01 9.91 -10.62
CA PRO A 75 5.75 8.52 -10.98
C PRO A 75 6.38 7.53 -9.99
N ASP A 76 7.56 7.84 -9.48
CA ASP A 76 8.25 7.08 -8.43
C ASP A 76 7.41 6.98 -7.14
N ALA A 77 6.89 8.10 -6.65
CA ALA A 77 6.05 8.12 -5.46
C ALA A 77 4.72 7.39 -5.68
N SER A 78 4.20 7.37 -6.91
CA SER A 78 2.99 6.61 -7.26
C SER A 78 3.22 5.10 -7.18
N VAL A 79 4.37 4.59 -7.65
CA VAL A 79 4.75 3.18 -7.49
C VAL A 79 4.89 2.82 -6.01
N VAL A 80 5.54 3.69 -5.24
CA VAL A 80 5.72 3.48 -3.80
C VAL A 80 4.38 3.52 -3.06
N ALA A 81 3.43 4.35 -3.48
CA ALA A 81 2.10 4.41 -2.88
C ALA A 81 1.35 3.08 -3.00
N VAL A 82 1.43 2.43 -4.16
CA VAL A 82 0.85 1.09 -4.37
C VAL A 82 1.58 0.06 -3.52
N CYS A 83 2.91 0.06 -3.50
CA CYS A 83 3.67 -0.87 -2.65
C CYS A 83 3.31 -0.71 -1.17
N ALA A 84 3.15 0.53 -0.68
CA ALA A 84 2.80 0.78 0.71
C ALA A 84 1.37 0.31 1.04
N HIS A 85 0.44 0.40 0.08
CA HIS A 85 -0.90 -0.18 0.20
C HIS A 85 -0.84 -1.71 0.30
N GLU A 86 -0.12 -2.38 -0.60
CA GLU A 86 0.02 -3.85 -0.52
C GLU A 86 0.70 -4.30 0.77
N PHE A 87 1.68 -3.55 1.28
CA PHE A 87 2.27 -3.81 2.59
C PHE A 87 1.25 -3.65 3.73
N GLY A 88 0.29 -2.72 3.61
CA GLY A 88 -0.83 -2.62 4.55
C GLY A 88 -1.65 -3.91 4.62
N HIS A 89 -1.91 -4.56 3.48
CA HIS A 89 -2.53 -5.88 3.48
C HIS A 89 -1.66 -6.95 4.14
N ILE A 90 -0.35 -6.97 3.88
CA ILE A 90 0.59 -7.87 4.59
C ILE A 90 0.54 -7.67 6.10
N VAL A 91 0.48 -6.42 6.58
CA VAL A 91 0.31 -6.12 8.01
C VAL A 91 -0.98 -6.75 8.54
N SER A 92 -2.10 -6.59 7.83
CA SER A 92 -3.38 -7.19 8.25
C SER A 92 -3.36 -8.73 8.27
N TYR A 93 -2.58 -9.36 7.38
CA TYR A 93 -2.37 -10.81 7.39
C TYR A 93 -1.52 -11.23 8.59
N LYS A 94 -0.35 -10.60 8.79
CA LYS A 94 0.57 -10.92 9.90
C LYS A 94 -0.08 -10.76 11.28
N THR A 95 -0.92 -9.74 11.44
CA THR A 95 -1.59 -9.42 12.71
C THR A 95 -2.90 -10.17 12.92
N GLY A 96 -3.39 -10.91 11.92
CA GLY A 96 -4.69 -11.59 11.98
C GLY A 96 -5.89 -10.64 11.95
N LEU A 97 -5.69 -9.34 11.65
CA LEU A 97 -6.78 -8.36 11.55
C LEU A 97 -7.65 -8.57 10.32
N ILE A 98 -7.13 -9.25 9.29
CA ILE A 98 -7.82 -9.47 8.02
C ILE A 98 -9.21 -10.08 8.20
N ASP A 99 -9.39 -11.06 9.08
CA ASP A 99 -10.67 -11.77 9.27
C ASP A 99 -11.76 -10.82 9.78
N ARG A 100 -11.37 -9.82 10.57
CA ARG A 100 -12.29 -8.80 11.11
C ARG A 100 -12.55 -7.70 10.08
N LEU A 101 -11.53 -7.34 9.29
CA LEU A 101 -11.65 -6.35 8.23
C LEU A 101 -12.50 -6.86 7.07
N MET A 102 -12.42 -8.15 6.75
CA MET A 102 -13.15 -8.81 5.66
C MET A 102 -14.45 -9.49 6.13
N GLN A 103 -15.03 -9.03 7.23
CA GLN A 103 -16.31 -9.56 7.73
C GLN A 103 -17.35 -9.55 6.59
N ASP A 104 -18.13 -10.63 6.50
CA ASP A 104 -19.15 -10.86 5.46
C ASP A 104 -18.58 -10.90 4.02
N ASN A 105 -17.29 -11.25 3.87
CA ASN A 105 -16.55 -11.27 2.60
C ASN A 105 -16.50 -9.90 1.90
N ASN A 106 -16.62 -8.80 2.65
CA ASN A 106 -16.53 -7.45 2.12
C ASN A 106 -15.10 -6.90 2.29
N PRO A 107 -14.33 -6.69 1.20
CA PRO A 107 -12.95 -6.23 1.29
C PRO A 107 -12.82 -4.75 1.62
N PHE A 108 -13.90 -3.96 1.55
CA PHE A 108 -13.86 -2.51 1.66
C PHE A 108 -13.06 -2.00 2.87
N ARG A 109 -13.26 -2.58 4.07
CA ARG A 109 -12.51 -2.13 5.26
C ARG A 109 -11.03 -2.53 5.22
N ALA A 110 -10.71 -3.67 4.61
CA ALA A 110 -9.32 -4.07 4.38
C ALA A 110 -8.62 -3.11 3.41
N GLU A 111 -9.31 -2.66 2.37
CA GLU A 111 -8.83 -1.64 1.43
C GLU A 111 -8.61 -0.28 2.11
N GLN A 112 -9.57 0.15 2.95
CA GLN A 112 -9.43 1.39 3.73
C GLN A 112 -8.27 1.29 4.73
N PHE A 113 -8.03 0.11 5.29
CA PHE A 113 -6.90 -0.14 6.19
C PHE A 113 -5.57 -0.01 5.42
N ALA A 114 -5.47 -0.66 4.26
CA ALA A 114 -4.29 -0.59 3.42
C ALA A 114 -3.98 0.85 2.94
N ASP A 115 -5.00 1.62 2.54
CA ASP A 115 -4.86 3.04 2.19
C ASP A 115 -4.40 3.90 3.37
N TYR A 116 -4.91 3.64 4.57
CA TYR A 116 -4.45 4.30 5.79
C TYR A 116 -2.96 4.03 6.02
N MET A 117 -2.54 2.76 5.95
CA MET A 117 -1.14 2.38 6.13
C MET A 117 -0.24 3.02 5.07
N ALA A 118 -0.69 3.10 3.81
CA ALA A 118 0.01 3.83 2.76
C ALA A 118 0.19 5.32 3.12
N GLY A 119 -0.85 5.96 3.65
CA GLY A 119 -0.81 7.32 4.18
C GLY A 119 0.19 7.51 5.32
N TYR A 120 0.20 6.58 6.28
CA TYR A 120 1.16 6.58 7.38
C TYR A 120 2.59 6.54 6.86
N TYR A 121 2.90 5.68 5.88
CA TYR A 121 4.22 5.66 5.27
C TYR A 121 4.57 6.99 4.57
N ALA A 122 3.62 7.61 3.86
CA ALA A 122 3.84 8.91 3.23
C ALA A 122 4.19 10.00 4.25
N GLY A 123 3.51 10.02 5.40
CA GLY A 123 3.79 10.95 6.49
C GLY A 123 5.15 10.71 7.12
N PHE A 124 5.54 9.45 7.34
CA PHE A 124 6.87 9.07 7.83
C PHE A 124 7.97 9.58 6.87
N LYS A 125 7.80 9.36 5.56
CA LYS A 125 8.74 9.85 4.55
C LYS A 125 8.82 11.37 4.49
N LYS A 126 7.69 12.07 4.70
CA LYS A 126 7.66 13.53 4.75
C LYS A 126 8.43 14.10 5.94
N LEU A 127 8.42 13.40 7.08
CA LEU A 127 9.23 13.77 8.25
C LEU A 127 10.73 13.55 8.02
N GLU A 128 11.11 12.47 7.32
CA GLU A 128 12.52 12.25 6.96
C GLU A 128 13.00 13.23 5.88
N ARG A 129 12.11 13.62 4.96
CA ARG A 129 12.43 14.43 3.78
C ARG A 129 11.31 15.42 3.48
N ASN A 130 11.52 16.68 3.83
CA ASN A 130 10.51 17.75 3.72
C ASN A 130 9.98 17.97 2.29
N ASP A 131 10.73 17.62 1.24
CA ASP A 131 10.31 17.74 -0.16
C ASP A 131 9.61 16.46 -0.69
N PHE A 132 9.42 15.43 0.14
CA PHE A 132 8.76 14.20 -0.29
C PHE A 132 7.34 14.50 -0.81
N PRO A 133 6.95 14.00 -2.00
CA PRO A 133 5.67 14.30 -2.62
C PRO A 133 4.54 13.44 -2.03
N ALA A 134 4.27 13.59 -0.74
CA ALA A 134 3.26 12.79 -0.02
C ALA A 134 1.85 12.88 -0.66
N VAL A 135 1.53 13.99 -1.32
CA VAL A 135 0.27 14.16 -2.06
C VAL A 135 0.07 13.10 -3.16
N ALA A 136 1.16 12.59 -3.75
CA ALA A 136 1.12 11.57 -4.78
C ALA A 136 0.47 10.26 -4.29
N PHE A 137 0.51 9.98 -2.98
CA PHE A 137 -0.16 8.82 -2.41
C PHE A 137 -1.67 8.99 -2.45
N ALA A 138 -2.16 10.15 -2.02
CA ALA A 138 -3.59 10.43 -1.99
C ALA A 138 -4.16 10.50 -3.42
N THR A 139 -3.46 11.12 -4.36
CA THR A 139 -3.89 11.17 -5.77
C THR A 139 -3.82 9.81 -6.45
N THR A 140 -2.80 9.00 -6.14
CA THR A 140 -2.70 7.61 -6.63
C THR A 140 -3.86 6.76 -6.14
N GLN A 141 -4.15 6.71 -4.84
CA GLN A 141 -5.25 5.85 -4.36
C GLN A 141 -6.63 6.36 -4.77
N ARG A 142 -6.83 7.69 -4.85
CA ARG A 142 -8.04 8.29 -5.45
C ARG A 142 -8.30 7.78 -6.86
N SER A 143 -7.24 7.64 -7.67
CA SER A 143 -7.35 7.26 -9.07
C SER A 143 -7.82 5.82 -9.32
N PHE A 144 -7.69 4.93 -8.32
CA PHE A 144 -8.26 3.58 -8.41
C PHE A 144 -9.56 3.42 -7.61
N GLY A 145 -10.07 4.49 -7.00
CA GLY A 145 -11.41 4.51 -6.44
C GLY A 145 -12.46 4.70 -7.53
N GLY A 146 -13.66 4.14 -7.32
CA GLY A 146 -14.78 4.32 -8.24
C GLY A 146 -15.60 5.58 -7.96
N VAL A 147 -16.55 5.88 -8.86
CA VAL A 147 -17.64 6.84 -8.58
C VAL A 147 -18.61 6.25 -7.55
N THR A 148 -18.80 4.92 -7.60
CA THR A 148 -19.53 4.14 -6.60
C THR A 148 -18.56 3.29 -5.78
N ARG A 149 -19.01 2.81 -4.61
CA ARG A 149 -18.13 2.21 -3.60
C ARG A 149 -17.37 0.97 -4.07
N GLY A 150 -17.91 0.13 -4.96
CA GLY A 150 -17.20 -1.03 -5.51
C GLY A 150 -16.45 -1.87 -4.46
N THR A 151 -15.35 -2.50 -4.87
CA THR A 151 -14.44 -3.27 -3.99
C THR A 151 -13.51 -2.36 -3.18
N HIS A 152 -12.87 -1.39 -3.84
CA HIS A 152 -11.82 -0.55 -3.25
C HIS A 152 -12.33 0.66 -2.47
N GLY A 153 -13.62 1.00 -2.60
CA GLY A 153 -14.17 2.28 -2.16
C GLY A 153 -14.29 3.31 -3.29
N THR A 154 -14.97 4.40 -2.98
CA THR A 154 -14.98 5.60 -3.83
C THR A 154 -13.63 6.32 -3.80
N SER A 155 -13.34 7.14 -4.82
CA SER A 155 -12.12 7.97 -4.82
C SER A 155 -11.98 8.81 -3.54
N GLU A 156 -13.08 9.37 -3.03
CA GLU A 156 -13.06 10.17 -1.80
C GLU A 156 -12.75 9.34 -0.55
N GLU A 157 -13.33 8.14 -0.44
CA GLU A 157 -13.08 7.23 0.67
C GLU A 157 -11.61 6.82 0.72
N ARG A 158 -11.04 6.43 -0.42
CA ARG A 158 -9.63 6.06 -0.54
C ARG A 158 -8.70 7.22 -0.20
N GLY A 159 -8.97 8.40 -0.76
CA GLY A 159 -8.18 9.60 -0.48
C GLY A 159 -8.22 10.01 0.99
N SER A 160 -9.40 9.90 1.64
CA SER A 160 -9.54 10.24 3.06
C SER A 160 -8.82 9.24 3.98
N ALA A 161 -8.75 7.95 3.61
CA ALA A 161 -7.96 6.96 4.33
C ALA A 161 -6.47 7.32 4.33
N VAL A 162 -5.92 7.62 3.14
CA VAL A 162 -4.53 8.06 3.00
C VAL A 162 -4.25 9.33 3.82
N ILE A 163 -5.15 10.32 3.78
CA ILE A 163 -4.98 11.57 4.54
C ILE A 163 -4.97 11.28 6.05
N GLU A 164 -5.86 10.43 6.54
CA GLU A 164 -5.92 10.12 7.96
C GLU A 164 -4.67 9.36 8.43
N GLY A 165 -4.19 8.42 7.62
CA GLY A 165 -2.91 7.76 7.82
C GLY A 165 -1.74 8.73 7.88
N PHE A 166 -1.66 9.67 6.94
CA PHE A 166 -0.61 10.70 6.93
C PHE A 166 -0.61 11.52 8.22
N LYS A 167 -1.79 12.01 8.65
CA LYS A 167 -1.92 12.81 9.88
C LYS A 167 -1.50 12.06 11.13
N SER A 168 -1.72 10.74 11.16
CA SER A 168 -1.42 9.91 12.33
C SER A 168 0.05 9.94 12.73
N ILE A 169 0.97 9.90 11.76
CA ILE A 169 2.41 10.04 12.04
C ILE A 169 2.86 11.50 11.98
N TYR A 170 2.33 12.30 11.06
CA TYR A 170 2.87 13.63 10.80
C TYR A 170 2.46 14.63 11.88
N GLU A 171 1.21 14.58 12.33
CA GLU A 171 0.65 15.48 13.34
C GLU A 171 0.62 14.81 14.72
N ARG A 172 0.08 13.59 14.81
CA ARG A 172 -0.14 12.89 16.09
C ARG A 172 1.06 12.08 16.58
N LYS A 173 2.08 11.89 15.74
CA LYS A 173 3.33 11.17 16.07
C LYS A 173 3.10 9.75 16.60
N LEU A 174 2.08 9.05 16.10
CA LEU A 174 1.82 7.67 16.49
C LEU A 174 3.02 6.77 16.14
N SER A 175 3.31 5.80 17.01
CA SER A 175 4.22 4.70 16.66
C SER A 175 3.58 3.79 15.61
N ALA A 176 4.36 2.91 14.97
CA ALA A 176 3.79 1.99 13.97
C ALA A 176 2.74 1.04 14.59
N PRO A 177 2.94 0.43 15.77
CA PRO A 177 1.89 -0.33 16.45
C PRO A 177 0.62 0.49 16.73
N ASP A 178 0.76 1.71 17.27
CA ASP A 178 -0.40 2.57 17.57
C ASP A 178 -1.15 2.98 16.30
N ALA A 179 -0.42 3.16 15.19
CA ALA A 179 -1.02 3.48 13.90
C ALA A 179 -1.75 2.29 13.28
N ILE A 180 -1.27 1.06 13.48
CA ILE A 180 -1.99 -0.16 13.08
C ILE A 180 -3.34 -0.24 13.82
N ASP A 181 -3.33 -0.01 15.13
CA ASP A 181 -4.57 0.02 15.92
C ASP A 181 -5.50 1.16 15.47
N ALA A 182 -4.96 2.35 15.22
CA ALA A 182 -5.74 3.48 14.72
C ALA A 182 -6.32 3.23 13.32
N ALA A 183 -5.55 2.62 12.41
CA ALA A 183 -6.00 2.22 11.08
C ALA A 183 -7.14 1.20 11.17
N PHE A 184 -7.03 0.23 12.08
CA PHE A 184 -8.08 -0.76 12.31
C PHE A 184 -9.36 -0.10 12.80
N GLN A 185 -9.30 0.76 13.83
CA GLN A 185 -10.49 1.45 14.34
C GLN A 185 -11.13 2.35 13.28
N PHE A 186 -10.31 3.07 12.53
CA PHE A 186 -10.77 3.91 11.44
C PHE A 186 -11.52 3.11 10.38
N SER A 187 -10.96 2.00 9.92
CA SER A 187 -11.59 1.14 8.91
C SER A 187 -12.87 0.49 9.42
N MET A 188 -12.92 0.06 10.69
CA MET A 188 -14.12 -0.53 11.29
C MET A 188 -15.25 0.48 11.48
N SER A 189 -14.94 1.78 11.64
CA SER A 189 -15.94 2.84 11.73
C SER A 189 -16.64 3.14 10.39
N ARG A 190 -16.07 2.66 9.28
CA ARG A 190 -16.60 2.89 7.94
C ARG A 190 -17.70 1.85 7.64
N GLN A 191 -18.87 2.34 7.24
CA GLN A 191 -20.01 1.56 6.76
C GLN A 191 -20.10 1.67 5.25
#